data_AF-A0A1F3VL82-F1
#
_entry.id   AF-A0A1F3VL82-F1
#
_cell.length_a   1.000
_cell.length_b   1.000
_cell.length_c   1.000
_cell.angle_alpha   90.00
_cell.angle_beta   90.00
_cell.angle_gamma   90.00
#
_symmetry.space_group_name_H-M   'P 1'
#
loop_
_entity.id
_entity.type
_entity.pdbx_description
1 polymer ?
#
loop_
_entity_poly.entity_id
_entity_poly.type
_entity_poly.pdbx_seq_one_letter_code
_entity_poly.pdbx_strand_id
1 'polypeptide(L)'
;MLNYLLGICQTKKKVLVTTIMVVISVFSCSAPLIKHNVEFLPAKPVWFDTKNIYSNKLEEKMVAAHPFFDLVPFSSQKDQMINFVVLTPEGETKRFDIDLYSGKLFSKFHLCKQKDVWNNYSGTIYKPNFTEGFIPRLLDGAGLPQKIIVFGAKDIYKRALSHAVGSHRVRVVGGVVEQRCEKYPCLANNEWLARLVLVAVDPTYEKYTYVKDLYDLKKEVDWKYTVAYLANASGRTFDQGLESPYVRVVDEIDADRALLFAIEKGYLYRFEDLMKLRNSCHEMYDYIWKKVNEIKIIKAKLSDKNWINSVIEKNLQKQKTDKKLETADLIKLRREMMEQKIIELSKDNFSAFLVQFYKKFKEKYAICSKNVMAANLNEDMQRHWFFAYLEGFFYANDLNYIYNCSKREWFQNYRTTQGKWALDQYEELTSCSSEALDAAFEKLPVLFNRMMNNSNEQFYRYVTYDFYAGSHEKLYAWVKVSSKRISCIKEPDSLWRRIQGMMVKEGNFISEDENEFIFPSDVQWEGFHINGKRNTF
;
A
#
# COMPACT_ATOMS: atom_id res chain seq x y z
N MET A 1 89.36 -33.55 -22.07
CA MET A 1 87.98 -34.07 -21.99
C MET A 1 87.29 -33.68 -20.66
N LEU A 2 87.52 -32.46 -20.12
CA LEU A 2 86.93 -32.02 -18.83
C LEU A 2 86.15 -30.68 -18.90
N ASN A 3 86.27 -29.91 -19.99
CA ASN A 3 85.62 -28.60 -20.09
C ASN A 3 84.22 -28.60 -20.73
N TYR A 4 83.77 -29.75 -21.27
CA TYR A 4 82.46 -29.85 -21.93
C TYR A 4 81.32 -30.26 -20.97
N LEU A 5 81.64 -30.86 -19.82
CA LEU A 5 80.63 -31.34 -18.84
C LEU A 5 80.17 -30.26 -17.85
N LEU A 6 80.95 -29.18 -17.65
CA LEU A 6 80.59 -28.08 -16.76
C LEU A 6 79.50 -27.15 -17.34
N GLY A 7 79.41 -27.02 -18.67
CA GLY A 7 78.38 -26.20 -19.33
C GLY A 7 76.97 -26.82 -19.32
N ILE A 8 76.88 -28.16 -19.30
CA ILE A 8 75.60 -28.88 -19.34
C ILE A 8 74.92 -28.91 -17.96
N CYS A 9 75.68 -28.88 -16.86
CA CYS A 9 75.12 -28.80 -15.51
C CYS A 9 74.58 -27.41 -15.14
N GLN A 10 75.17 -26.32 -15.66
CA GLN A 10 74.68 -24.97 -15.38
C GLN A 10 73.41 -24.60 -16.17
N THR A 11 73.24 -25.14 -17.37
CA THR A 11 72.03 -24.91 -18.19
C THR A 11 70.81 -25.65 -17.64
N LYS A 12 70.96 -26.88 -17.11
CA LYS A 12 69.85 -27.61 -16.46
C LYS A 12 69.36 -26.95 -15.17
N LYS A 13 70.27 -26.36 -14.36
CA LYS A 13 69.88 -25.63 -13.14
C LYS A 13 69.13 -24.34 -13.46
N LYS A 14 69.53 -23.61 -14.50
CA LYS A 14 68.82 -22.39 -14.92
C LYS A 14 67.44 -22.70 -15.49
N VAL A 15 67.29 -23.75 -16.30
CA VAL A 15 65.99 -24.17 -16.86
C VAL A 15 65.04 -24.67 -15.75
N LEU A 16 65.54 -25.41 -14.75
CA LEU A 16 64.71 -25.87 -13.64
C LEU A 16 64.20 -24.69 -12.77
N VAL A 17 65.06 -23.69 -12.50
CA VAL A 17 64.68 -22.51 -11.71
C VAL A 17 63.72 -21.60 -12.47
N THR A 18 63.89 -21.38 -13.78
CA THR A 18 62.89 -20.64 -14.57
C THR A 18 61.57 -21.38 -14.68
N THR A 19 61.58 -22.71 -14.78
CA THR A 19 60.33 -23.50 -14.85
C THR A 19 59.56 -23.46 -13.53
N ILE A 20 60.25 -23.52 -12.38
CA ILE A 20 59.62 -23.40 -11.05
C ILE A 20 59.08 -21.97 -10.82
N MET A 21 59.79 -20.93 -11.24
CA MET A 21 59.32 -19.54 -11.18
C MET A 21 58.10 -19.28 -12.07
N VAL A 22 58.06 -19.88 -13.28
CA VAL A 22 56.90 -19.78 -14.16
C VAL A 22 55.70 -20.52 -13.56
N VAL A 23 55.88 -21.73 -13.01
CA VAL A 23 54.79 -22.48 -12.35
C VAL A 23 54.24 -21.72 -11.13
N ILE A 24 55.09 -21.11 -10.30
CA ILE A 24 54.64 -20.31 -9.14
C ILE A 24 53.91 -19.02 -9.58
N SER A 25 54.25 -18.45 -10.74
CA SER A 25 53.56 -17.27 -11.28
C SER A 25 52.25 -17.60 -11.98
N VAL A 26 52.05 -18.81 -12.53
CA VAL A 26 50.72 -19.23 -13.04
C VAL A 26 49.77 -19.65 -11.90
N PHE A 27 50.29 -20.13 -10.76
CA PHE A 27 49.47 -20.45 -9.58
C PHE A 27 49.20 -19.25 -8.64
N SER A 28 49.82 -18.09 -8.87
CA SER A 28 49.56 -16.85 -8.10
C SER A 28 48.49 -15.93 -8.72
N CYS A 29 47.76 -16.39 -9.74
CA CYS A 29 46.53 -15.72 -10.18
C CYS A 29 45.38 -16.01 -9.21
N SER A 30 45.55 -15.68 -7.93
CA SER A 30 44.41 -15.37 -7.07
C SER A 30 43.79 -14.10 -7.65
N ALA A 31 42.74 -14.26 -8.45
CA ALA A 31 41.96 -13.13 -8.93
C ALA A 31 41.71 -12.19 -7.74
N PRO A 32 42.01 -10.88 -7.86
CA PRO A 32 41.82 -9.96 -6.75
C PRO A 32 40.38 -10.13 -6.28
N LEU A 33 40.21 -10.42 -4.99
CA LEU A 33 38.90 -10.55 -4.36
C LEU A 33 38.16 -9.24 -4.67
N ILE A 34 37.22 -9.29 -5.61
CA ILE A 34 36.43 -8.12 -5.95
C ILE A 34 35.58 -7.86 -4.71
N LYS A 35 36.07 -6.98 -3.83
CA LYS A 35 35.27 -6.37 -2.78
C LYS A 35 34.23 -5.52 -3.48
N HIS A 36 33.15 -6.16 -3.92
CA HIS A 36 31.91 -5.48 -4.17
C HIS A 36 31.45 -4.94 -2.82
N ASN A 37 31.90 -3.75 -2.46
CA ASN A 37 31.24 -2.99 -1.40
C ASN A 37 29.81 -2.79 -1.90
N VAL A 38 28.88 -3.63 -1.44
CA VAL A 38 27.45 -3.41 -1.62
C VAL A 38 27.14 -2.15 -0.83
N GLU A 39 27.16 -1.03 -1.55
CA GLU A 39 26.98 0.28 -0.98
C GLU A 39 25.50 0.46 -0.62
N PHE A 40 25.25 0.75 0.65
CA PHE A 40 23.96 1.28 1.05
C PHE A 40 23.71 2.58 0.29
N LEU A 41 22.65 2.63 -0.50
CA LEU A 41 22.31 3.80 -1.28
C LEU A 41 21.19 4.58 -0.57
N PRO A 42 21.49 5.74 0.03
CA PRO A 42 20.47 6.58 0.67
C PRO A 42 19.54 7.21 -0.37
N ALA A 43 18.27 7.36 -0.01
CA ALA A 43 17.28 8.04 -0.83
C ALA A 43 17.54 9.56 -0.86
N LYS A 44 17.29 10.17 -2.02
CA LYS A 44 17.22 11.64 -2.14
C LYS A 44 15.75 12.06 -2.07
N PRO A 45 15.34 12.88 -1.09
CA PRO A 45 13.93 13.21 -0.88
C PRO A 45 13.44 14.15 -1.99
N VAL A 46 12.76 13.60 -3.00
CA VAL A 46 12.23 14.38 -4.13
C VAL A 46 10.71 14.21 -4.22
N TRP A 47 10.19 13.05 -3.86
CA TRP A 47 8.77 12.72 -3.98
C TRP A 47 7.85 13.64 -3.18
N PHE A 48 8.23 13.94 -1.95
CA PHE A 48 7.48 14.85 -1.06
C PHE A 48 7.98 16.30 -1.12
N ASP A 49 8.95 16.61 -1.99
CA ASP A 49 9.44 17.97 -2.20
C ASP A 49 8.52 18.70 -3.18
N THR A 50 7.50 19.34 -2.62
CA THR A 50 6.38 19.96 -3.34
C THR A 50 5.70 21.01 -2.45
N LYS A 51 4.54 21.54 -2.85
CA LYS A 51 3.77 22.50 -2.03
C LYS A 51 3.52 21.92 -0.63
N ASN A 52 3.59 22.77 0.40
CA ASN A 52 3.45 22.35 1.81
C ASN A 52 2.24 21.44 2.05
N ILE A 53 1.09 21.77 1.46
CA ILE A 53 -0.16 20.99 1.56
C ILE A 53 -0.02 19.52 1.12
N TYR A 54 1.00 19.15 0.35
CA TYR A 54 1.29 17.77 -0.08
C TYR A 54 2.65 17.25 0.41
N SER A 55 3.40 18.07 1.13
CA SER A 55 4.75 17.73 1.58
C SER A 55 4.68 17.01 2.92
N ASN A 56 5.46 15.93 3.08
CA ASN A 56 5.67 15.29 4.37
C ASN A 56 7.00 15.79 4.96
N LYS A 57 6.93 16.74 5.88
CA LYS A 57 8.11 17.35 6.53
C LYS A 57 8.38 16.67 7.87
N LEU A 58 9.63 16.24 8.06
CA LEU A 58 10.12 15.70 9.34
C LEU A 58 10.40 16.84 10.33
N GLU A 59 10.97 17.93 9.81
CA GLU A 59 11.31 19.17 10.53
C GLU A 59 11.07 20.37 9.59
N GLU A 60 11.08 21.62 10.07
CA GLU A 60 10.66 22.83 9.32
C GLU A 60 11.23 22.95 7.88
N LYS A 61 12.39 22.34 7.60
CA LYS A 61 13.04 22.35 6.28
C LYS A 61 13.41 20.97 5.71
N MET A 62 13.17 19.88 6.44
CA MET A 62 13.60 18.54 6.00
C MET A 62 12.39 17.75 5.50
N VAL A 63 12.39 17.46 4.20
CA VAL A 63 11.38 16.63 3.54
C VAL A 63 11.72 15.16 3.73
N ALA A 64 10.71 14.35 4.08
CA ALA A 64 10.87 12.91 4.18
C ALA A 64 11.16 12.29 2.79
N ALA A 65 12.01 11.27 2.75
CA ALA A 65 12.20 10.49 1.53
C ALA A 65 11.13 9.38 1.44
N HIS A 66 10.63 9.13 0.24
CA HIS A 66 9.71 8.03 -0.03
C HIS A 66 10.50 6.78 -0.47
N PRO A 67 10.54 5.68 0.30
CA PRO A 67 11.41 4.55 0.02
C PRO A 67 11.07 3.80 -1.28
N PHE A 68 9.80 3.82 -1.72
CA PHE A 68 9.45 3.29 -3.04
C PHE A 68 9.75 4.23 -4.22
N PHE A 69 9.48 5.53 -4.12
CA PHE A 69 9.56 6.46 -5.26
C PHE A 69 10.89 7.23 -5.37
N ASP A 70 11.61 7.46 -4.28
CA ASP A 70 12.87 8.23 -4.30
C ASP A 70 14.12 7.38 -4.56
N LEU A 71 14.00 6.06 -4.42
CA LEU A 71 15.09 5.12 -4.70
C LEU A 71 15.02 4.58 -6.13
N VAL A 72 16.17 4.17 -6.65
CA VAL A 72 16.31 3.62 -8.00
C VAL A 72 16.60 2.13 -7.89
N PRO A 73 15.92 1.26 -8.66
CA PRO A 73 16.10 -0.19 -8.54
C PRO A 73 17.43 -0.70 -9.09
N PHE A 74 18.15 0.09 -9.91
CA PHE A 74 19.44 -0.24 -10.53
C PHE A 74 19.63 -1.74 -10.81
N SER A 75 18.83 -2.27 -11.74
CA SER A 75 18.97 -3.65 -12.20
C SER A 75 20.09 -3.77 -13.22
N SER A 76 20.88 -4.84 -13.14
CA SER A 76 21.84 -5.21 -14.17
C SER A 76 21.74 -6.70 -14.44
N GLN A 77 21.41 -7.05 -15.70
CA GLN A 77 21.28 -8.45 -16.11
C GLN A 77 22.63 -9.16 -16.21
N LYS A 78 23.72 -8.41 -16.45
CA LYS A 78 25.07 -8.96 -16.63
C LYS A 78 25.62 -9.58 -15.33
N ASP A 79 25.39 -8.92 -14.21
CA ASP A 79 25.83 -9.35 -12.87
C ASP A 79 24.65 -9.88 -12.02
N GLN A 80 23.44 -9.91 -12.59
CA GLN A 80 22.18 -10.27 -11.93
C GLN A 80 21.92 -9.47 -10.65
N MET A 81 22.42 -8.25 -10.58
CA MET A 81 22.27 -7.41 -9.39
C MET A 81 21.04 -6.52 -9.47
N ILE A 82 20.40 -6.27 -8.33
CA ILE A 82 19.30 -5.32 -8.20
C ILE A 82 19.33 -4.66 -6.82
N ASN A 83 18.83 -3.43 -6.73
CA ASN A 83 18.62 -2.76 -5.47
C ASN A 83 17.26 -3.12 -4.87
N PHE A 84 17.23 -3.35 -3.56
CA PHE A 84 16.01 -3.59 -2.82
C PHE A 84 15.95 -2.78 -1.52
N VAL A 85 14.75 -2.57 -1.03
CA VAL A 85 14.47 -1.95 0.26
C VAL A 85 13.99 -3.03 1.23
N VAL A 86 14.55 -3.03 2.44
CA VAL A 86 14.22 -3.98 3.50
C VAL A 86 12.82 -3.67 4.06
N LEU A 87 11.97 -4.70 4.18
CA LEU A 87 10.70 -4.63 4.90
C LEU A 87 10.75 -5.44 6.20
N THR A 88 11.05 -6.73 6.10
CA THR A 88 11.03 -7.65 7.25
C THR A 88 12.36 -8.39 7.33
N PRO A 89 13.27 -8.01 8.23
CA PRO A 89 14.55 -8.69 8.40
C PRO A 89 14.41 -10.17 8.79
N GLU A 90 15.45 -10.95 8.49
CA GLU A 90 15.56 -12.33 8.94
C GLU A 90 15.43 -12.45 10.47
N GLY A 91 14.61 -13.41 10.93
CA GLY A 91 14.41 -13.68 12.35
C GLY A 91 13.52 -12.66 13.07
N GLU A 92 12.84 -11.78 12.34
CA GLU A 92 11.90 -10.83 12.92
C GLU A 92 10.62 -11.53 13.41
N THR A 93 9.98 -10.96 14.42
CA THR A 93 8.74 -11.48 15.03
C THR A 93 7.49 -10.85 14.47
N LYS A 94 7.65 -9.87 13.58
CA LYS A 94 6.59 -9.10 12.96
C LYS A 94 6.87 -9.04 11.48
N ARG A 95 5.81 -8.91 10.71
CA ARG A 95 5.90 -8.68 9.28
C ARG A 95 5.49 -7.25 9.00
N PHE A 96 6.35 -6.51 8.33
CA PHE A 96 6.07 -5.13 7.93
C PHE A 96 5.64 -5.06 6.47
N ASP A 97 4.88 -4.02 6.15
CA ASP A 97 4.51 -3.64 4.79
C ASP A 97 4.74 -2.13 4.61
N ILE A 98 4.59 -1.65 3.39
CA ILE A 98 4.71 -0.24 3.04
C ILE A 98 3.37 0.31 2.56
N ASP A 99 2.98 1.46 3.09
CA ASP A 99 1.92 2.26 2.49
C ASP A 99 2.52 3.17 1.41
N LEU A 100 2.10 3.00 0.15
CA LEU A 100 2.60 3.78 -0.98
C LEU A 100 2.07 5.21 -0.99
N TYR A 101 0.98 5.50 -0.27
CA TYR A 101 0.43 6.86 -0.17
C TYR A 101 1.31 7.75 0.71
N SER A 102 1.65 7.27 1.92
CA SER A 102 2.49 7.99 2.90
C SER A 102 4.00 7.70 2.78
N GLY A 103 4.38 6.60 2.13
CA GLY A 103 5.75 6.09 2.09
C GLY A 103 6.23 5.50 3.42
N LYS A 104 5.33 5.29 4.39
CA LYS A 104 5.66 4.80 5.72
C LYS A 104 5.53 3.28 5.82
N LEU A 105 6.40 2.69 6.62
CA LEU A 105 6.27 1.29 7.00
C LEU A 105 5.23 1.15 8.10
N PHE A 106 4.51 0.03 8.10
CA PHE A 106 3.60 -0.33 9.19
C PHE A 106 3.67 -1.83 9.48
N SER A 107 3.41 -2.20 10.73
CA SER A 107 3.28 -3.60 11.13
C SER A 107 2.01 -4.20 10.55
N LYS A 108 2.17 -5.24 9.76
CA LYS A 108 1.05 -5.95 9.11
C LYS A 108 0.51 -7.08 9.99
N PHE A 109 1.42 -7.89 10.55
CA PHE A 109 1.07 -9.03 11.41
C PHE A 109 2.15 -9.29 12.44
N HIS A 110 1.74 -9.78 13.61
CA HIS A 110 2.62 -10.51 14.52
C HIS A 110 2.74 -11.97 14.05
N LEU A 111 3.98 -12.45 13.98
CA LEU A 111 4.28 -13.84 13.65
C LEU A 111 4.20 -14.69 14.91
N CYS A 112 3.77 -15.93 14.76
CA CYS A 112 3.77 -16.94 15.81
C CYS A 112 4.18 -18.30 15.23
N LYS A 113 4.44 -19.27 16.11
CA LYS A 113 4.70 -20.65 15.71
C LYS A 113 3.46 -21.24 15.04
N GLN A 114 3.59 -21.79 13.85
CA GLN A 114 2.51 -22.36 13.05
C GLN A 114 2.95 -23.70 12.44
N LYS A 115 1.98 -24.59 12.19
CA LYS A 115 2.22 -25.81 11.36
C LYS A 115 2.23 -25.43 9.88
N ASP A 116 2.65 -26.30 8.99
CA ASP A 116 2.40 -26.09 7.55
C ASP A 116 0.97 -26.52 7.18
N VAL A 117 0.15 -25.60 6.65
CA VAL A 117 -1.22 -25.93 6.20
C VAL A 117 -1.24 -26.92 5.04
N TRP A 118 -0.16 -26.97 4.25
CA TRP A 118 -0.03 -27.90 3.12
C TRP A 118 0.53 -29.26 3.53
N ASN A 119 0.97 -29.43 4.79
CA ASN A 119 1.64 -30.62 5.30
C ASN A 119 2.88 -31.05 4.49
N ASN A 120 3.51 -30.14 3.76
CA ASN A 120 4.74 -30.39 2.99
C ASN A 120 5.99 -30.26 3.86
N TYR A 121 5.89 -29.52 4.97
CA TYR A 121 6.93 -29.38 5.98
C TYR A 121 6.43 -29.83 7.35
N SER A 122 7.13 -30.80 7.95
CA SER A 122 6.73 -31.41 9.23
C SER A 122 7.14 -30.60 10.46
N GLY A 123 8.07 -29.65 10.30
CA GLY A 123 8.56 -28.82 11.39
C GLY A 123 7.60 -27.67 11.75
N THR A 124 8.01 -26.88 12.74
CA THR A 124 7.30 -25.64 13.11
C THR A 124 7.83 -24.47 12.31
N ILE A 125 6.94 -23.71 11.70
CA ILE A 125 7.23 -22.45 11.00
C ILE A 125 7.06 -21.31 12.00
N TYR A 126 7.96 -20.33 12.04
CA TYR A 126 7.77 -19.17 12.92
C TYR A 126 8.30 -17.87 12.29
N LYS A 127 9.61 -17.72 12.23
CA LYS A 127 10.28 -16.49 11.79
C LYS A 127 10.87 -16.70 10.40
N PRO A 128 10.99 -15.66 9.56
CA PRO A 128 11.60 -15.85 8.25
C PRO A 128 13.08 -16.19 8.42
N ASN A 129 13.56 -17.15 7.62
CA ASN A 129 14.99 -17.50 7.49
C ASN A 129 15.67 -16.70 6.36
N PHE A 130 15.03 -15.61 5.94
CA PHE A 130 15.48 -14.65 4.93
C PHE A 130 14.95 -13.26 5.30
N THR A 131 15.43 -12.23 4.62
CA THR A 131 14.87 -10.88 4.70
C THR A 131 13.86 -10.67 3.57
N GLU A 132 12.65 -10.21 3.89
CA GLU A 132 11.68 -9.75 2.89
C GLU A 132 11.90 -8.27 2.56
N GLY A 133 11.70 -7.91 1.30
CA GLY A 133 11.74 -6.54 0.84
C GLY A 133 10.99 -6.33 -0.47
N PHE A 134 11.17 -5.16 -1.05
CA PHE A 134 10.64 -4.81 -2.37
C PHE A 134 11.68 -4.12 -3.24
N ILE A 135 11.47 -4.16 -4.55
CA ILE A 135 12.25 -3.41 -5.53
C ILE A 135 11.64 -2.01 -5.67
N PRO A 136 12.39 -0.92 -5.42
CA PRO A 136 11.84 0.42 -5.52
C PRO A 136 11.41 0.75 -6.96
N ARG A 137 10.34 1.53 -7.11
CA ARG A 137 9.73 1.93 -8.40
C ARG A 137 9.21 0.80 -9.29
N LEU A 138 9.26 -0.45 -8.86
CA LEU A 138 8.81 -1.58 -9.66
C LEU A 138 7.55 -2.19 -9.05
N LEU A 139 6.45 -2.12 -9.78
CA LEU A 139 5.22 -2.85 -9.44
C LEU A 139 5.19 -4.19 -10.19
N ASP A 140 4.60 -5.20 -9.57
CA ASP A 140 4.29 -6.48 -10.21
C ASP A 140 2.96 -6.41 -10.99
N GLY A 141 2.56 -7.54 -11.60
CA GLY A 141 1.32 -7.65 -12.36
C GLY A 141 0.03 -7.43 -11.55
N ALA A 142 0.10 -7.43 -10.21
CA ALA A 142 -1.02 -7.10 -9.33
C ALA A 142 -1.00 -5.62 -8.89
N GLY A 143 -0.08 -4.81 -9.42
CA GLY A 143 0.09 -3.42 -9.03
C GLY A 143 0.58 -3.25 -7.59
N LEU A 144 1.29 -4.24 -7.04
CA LEU A 144 1.95 -4.20 -5.74
C LEU A 144 3.47 -4.04 -5.92
N PRO A 145 4.21 -3.48 -4.96
CA PRO A 145 5.68 -3.47 -5.02
C PRO A 145 6.23 -4.88 -5.30
N GLN A 146 7.12 -4.99 -6.28
CA GLN A 146 7.72 -6.25 -6.69
C GLN A 146 8.50 -6.85 -5.52
N LYS A 147 8.00 -7.99 -5.02
CA LYS A 147 8.54 -8.66 -3.83
C LYS A 147 9.89 -9.32 -4.15
N ILE A 148 10.78 -9.25 -3.17
CA ILE A 148 12.07 -9.97 -3.17
C ILE A 148 12.31 -10.56 -1.78
N ILE A 149 12.95 -11.74 -1.73
CA ILE A 149 13.51 -12.32 -0.52
C ILE A 149 15.02 -12.43 -0.66
N VAL A 150 15.74 -12.11 0.41
CA VAL A 150 17.21 -12.01 0.41
C VAL A 150 17.80 -12.83 1.54
N PHE A 151 18.75 -13.69 1.22
CA PHE A 151 19.51 -14.47 2.20
C PHE A 151 20.86 -13.82 2.52
N GLY A 152 21.21 -13.76 3.81
CA GLY A 152 22.49 -13.21 4.29
C GLY A 152 22.39 -11.84 4.92
N ALA A 153 23.52 -11.34 5.43
CA ALA A 153 23.68 -9.99 5.98
C ALA A 153 22.62 -9.57 7.03
N LYS A 154 22.11 -10.53 7.83
CA LYS A 154 21.05 -10.35 8.82
C LYS A 154 21.23 -9.12 9.71
N ASP A 155 22.41 -8.93 10.29
CA ASP A 155 22.67 -7.82 11.21
C ASP A 155 22.65 -6.46 10.50
N ILE A 156 23.03 -6.43 9.22
CA ILE A 156 22.97 -5.21 8.39
C ILE A 156 21.51 -4.84 8.16
N TYR A 157 20.69 -5.80 7.70
CA TYR A 157 19.28 -5.53 7.38
C TYR A 157 18.43 -5.26 8.61
N LYS A 158 18.75 -5.86 9.76
CA LYS A 158 18.08 -5.53 11.02
C LYS A 158 18.29 -4.07 11.44
N ARG A 159 19.49 -3.52 11.22
CA ARG A 159 19.78 -2.09 11.45
C ARG A 159 19.15 -1.17 10.39
N ALA A 160 19.04 -1.67 9.15
CA ALA A 160 18.44 -0.92 8.06
C ALA A 160 16.93 -0.67 8.24
N LEU A 161 16.21 -1.56 8.93
CA LEU A 161 14.79 -1.36 9.25
C LEU A 161 14.54 -0.06 10.02
N SER A 162 15.43 0.31 10.96
CA SER A 162 15.36 1.56 11.70
C SER A 162 15.63 2.81 10.84
N HIS A 163 16.15 2.63 9.63
CA HIS A 163 16.51 3.69 8.68
C HIS A 163 16.04 3.31 7.26
N ALA A 164 14.75 2.97 7.12
CA ALA A 164 14.14 2.39 5.92
C ALA A 164 14.15 3.28 4.65
N VAL A 165 14.92 4.37 4.64
CA VAL A 165 15.04 5.35 3.54
C VAL A 165 16.26 5.09 2.66
N GLY A 166 16.69 3.84 2.53
CA GLY A 166 17.79 3.47 1.63
C GLY A 166 17.60 2.07 1.02
N SER A 167 18.39 1.79 -0.02
CA SER A 167 18.39 0.48 -0.70
C SER A 167 19.74 -0.22 -0.59
N HIS A 168 19.70 -1.55 -0.67
CA HIS A 168 20.87 -2.41 -0.68
C HIS A 168 20.95 -3.18 -2.00
N ARG A 169 22.16 -3.44 -2.48
CA ARG A 169 22.37 -4.14 -3.76
C ARG A 169 22.60 -5.64 -3.54
N VAL A 170 21.77 -6.47 -4.16
CA VAL A 170 21.79 -7.93 -3.98
C VAL A 170 21.88 -8.65 -5.31
N ARG A 171 22.37 -9.90 -5.29
CA ARG A 171 22.42 -10.76 -6.46
C ARG A 171 21.19 -11.64 -6.52
N VAL A 172 20.39 -11.50 -7.58
CA VAL A 172 19.28 -12.40 -7.88
C VAL A 172 19.82 -13.75 -8.31
N VAL A 173 19.38 -14.81 -7.64
CA VAL A 173 19.77 -16.20 -7.91
C VAL A 173 18.58 -17.03 -8.42
N GLY A 174 17.40 -16.43 -8.50
CA GLY A 174 16.20 -17.05 -9.07
C GLY A 174 14.93 -16.27 -8.77
N GLY A 175 13.80 -16.92 -9.00
CA GLY A 175 12.49 -16.48 -8.58
C GLY A 175 11.60 -17.66 -8.23
N VAL A 176 10.52 -17.40 -7.49
CA VAL A 176 9.46 -18.37 -7.25
C VAL A 176 8.10 -17.79 -7.64
N VAL A 177 7.19 -18.64 -8.12
CA VAL A 177 5.83 -18.26 -8.44
C VAL A 177 4.94 -18.48 -7.22
N GLU A 178 4.54 -17.38 -6.58
CA GLU A 178 3.58 -17.36 -5.48
C GLU A 178 2.17 -17.21 -6.06
N GLN A 179 1.25 -18.12 -5.73
CA GLN A 179 -0.15 -18.05 -6.12
C GLN A 179 -1.04 -17.83 -4.90
N ARG A 180 -2.06 -16.98 -5.05
CA ARG A 180 -3.02 -16.60 -4.00
C ARG A 180 -4.45 -16.91 -4.39
N CYS A 181 -5.22 -17.41 -3.44
CA CYS A 181 -6.63 -17.74 -3.61
C CYS A 181 -7.52 -16.87 -2.70
N GLU A 182 -8.02 -15.74 -3.19
CA GLU A 182 -8.76 -14.78 -2.34
C GLU A 182 -9.97 -15.41 -1.65
N LYS A 183 -10.70 -16.29 -2.35
CA LYS A 183 -11.84 -17.04 -1.84
C LYS A 183 -11.62 -18.52 -2.06
N TYR A 184 -11.29 -19.24 -1.00
CA TYR A 184 -11.05 -20.68 -1.05
C TYR A 184 -12.39 -21.45 -1.05
N PRO A 185 -12.52 -22.57 -1.80
CA PRO A 185 -11.52 -23.20 -2.67
C PRO A 185 -11.41 -22.53 -4.05
N CYS A 186 -10.17 -22.39 -4.55
CA CYS A 186 -9.91 -22.07 -5.95
C CYS A 186 -9.75 -23.37 -6.74
N LEU A 187 -10.82 -23.76 -7.43
CA LEU A 187 -10.94 -24.99 -8.22
C LEU A 187 -10.24 -24.86 -9.58
N ALA A 188 -10.28 -23.68 -10.19
CA ALA A 188 -9.71 -23.45 -11.50
C ALA A 188 -8.40 -22.65 -11.44
N ASN A 189 -7.49 -22.86 -12.40
CA ASN A 189 -6.19 -22.19 -12.42
C ASN A 189 -6.29 -20.66 -12.56
N ASN A 190 -7.33 -20.15 -13.19
CA ASN A 190 -7.59 -18.71 -13.34
C ASN A 190 -8.10 -18.04 -12.05
N GLU A 191 -8.48 -18.83 -11.04
CA GLU A 191 -8.86 -18.32 -9.72
C GLU A 191 -7.63 -18.07 -8.82
N TRP A 192 -6.48 -18.61 -9.21
CA TRP A 192 -5.20 -18.39 -8.54
C TRP A 192 -4.48 -17.18 -9.13
N LEU A 193 -4.40 -16.11 -8.35
CA LEU A 193 -3.64 -14.91 -8.73
C LEU A 193 -2.16 -15.18 -8.50
N ALA A 194 -1.39 -15.22 -9.60
CA ALA A 194 0.05 -15.48 -9.57
C ALA A 194 0.86 -14.19 -9.49
N ARG A 195 1.96 -14.22 -8.74
CA ARG A 195 3.00 -13.19 -8.74
C ARG A 195 4.39 -13.82 -8.66
N LEU A 196 5.35 -13.14 -9.27
CA LEU A 196 6.76 -13.49 -9.13
C LEU A 196 7.31 -12.94 -7.81
N VAL A 197 8.08 -13.75 -7.08
CA VAL A 197 8.90 -13.33 -5.95
C VAL A 197 10.36 -13.56 -6.32
N LEU A 198 11.15 -12.50 -6.38
CA LEU A 198 12.58 -12.62 -6.65
C LEU A 198 13.28 -13.26 -5.45
N VAL A 199 14.26 -14.12 -5.72
CA VAL A 199 15.09 -14.77 -4.70
C VAL A 199 16.53 -14.32 -4.91
N ALA A 200 17.14 -13.77 -3.87
CA ALA A 200 18.46 -13.17 -3.95
C ALA A 200 19.32 -13.53 -2.74
N VAL A 201 20.62 -13.27 -2.87
CA VAL A 201 21.61 -13.38 -1.81
C VAL A 201 22.37 -12.07 -1.66
N ASP A 202 22.80 -11.76 -0.44
CA ASP A 202 23.77 -10.70 -0.23
C ASP A 202 25.18 -11.20 -0.63
N PRO A 203 25.79 -10.63 -1.68
CA PRO A 203 27.07 -11.11 -2.18
C PRO A 203 28.26 -10.74 -1.28
N THR A 204 28.08 -9.88 -0.27
CA THR A 204 29.11 -9.54 0.72
C THR A 204 29.21 -10.57 1.84
N TYR A 205 28.19 -11.42 1.99
CA TYR A 205 28.20 -12.47 2.99
C TYR A 205 28.99 -13.68 2.48
N GLU A 206 30.06 -14.04 3.19
CA GLU A 206 31.04 -15.06 2.76
C GLU A 206 30.36 -16.37 2.33
N LYS A 207 29.36 -16.82 3.10
CA LYS A 207 28.57 -18.04 2.82
C LYS A 207 27.93 -18.04 1.42
N TYR A 208 27.58 -16.88 0.88
CA TYR A 208 26.86 -16.76 -0.39
C TYR A 208 27.70 -16.21 -1.54
N THR A 209 29.02 -16.05 -1.34
CA THR A 209 29.92 -15.54 -2.40
C THR A 209 29.85 -16.40 -3.66
N TYR A 210 29.76 -17.73 -3.49
CA TYR A 210 29.73 -18.71 -4.58
C TYR A 210 28.33 -19.12 -5.05
N VAL A 211 27.27 -18.64 -4.40
CA VAL A 211 25.90 -18.97 -4.80
C VAL A 211 25.52 -18.16 -6.04
N LYS A 212 25.23 -18.87 -7.14
CA LYS A 212 24.90 -18.28 -8.44
C LYS A 212 23.44 -18.49 -8.85
N ASP A 213 22.82 -19.56 -8.37
CA ASP A 213 21.46 -19.95 -8.72
C ASP A 213 20.71 -20.54 -7.52
N LEU A 214 19.43 -20.89 -7.73
CA LEU A 214 18.60 -21.55 -6.72
C LEU A 214 19.15 -22.90 -6.30
N TYR A 215 19.80 -23.64 -7.20
CA TYR A 215 20.35 -24.96 -6.90
C TYR A 215 21.49 -24.85 -5.87
N ASP A 216 22.38 -23.89 -6.02
CA ASP A 216 23.42 -23.60 -5.04
C ASP A 216 22.84 -23.09 -3.73
N LEU A 217 21.86 -22.17 -3.78
CA LEU A 217 21.23 -21.62 -2.58
C LEU A 217 20.59 -22.73 -1.73
N LYS A 218 19.90 -23.67 -2.36
CA LYS A 218 19.21 -24.80 -1.69
C LYS A 218 20.13 -25.73 -0.91
N LYS A 219 21.43 -25.78 -1.25
CA LYS A 219 22.42 -26.53 -0.48
C LYS A 219 22.80 -25.82 0.82
N GLU A 220 22.70 -24.49 0.80
CA GLU A 220 23.13 -23.62 1.89
C GLU A 220 22.02 -23.30 2.90
N VAL A 221 20.75 -23.43 2.52
CA VAL A 221 19.61 -23.03 3.34
C VAL A 221 18.55 -24.12 3.43
N ASP A 222 17.76 -24.10 4.50
CA ASP A 222 16.56 -24.94 4.58
C ASP A 222 15.47 -24.41 3.63
N TRP A 223 15.56 -24.84 2.37
CA TRP A 223 14.62 -24.42 1.33
C TRP A 223 13.19 -24.92 1.58
N LYS A 224 13.04 -26.10 2.20
CA LYS A 224 11.71 -26.64 2.53
C LYS A 224 11.03 -25.73 3.56
N TYR A 225 11.77 -25.28 4.57
CA TYR A 225 11.27 -24.27 5.50
C TYR A 225 10.93 -22.96 4.80
N THR A 226 11.78 -22.47 3.89
CA THR A 226 11.53 -21.23 3.11
C THR A 226 10.19 -21.29 2.37
N VAL A 227 9.96 -22.37 1.61
CA VAL A 227 8.73 -22.57 0.84
C VAL A 227 7.51 -22.67 1.76
N ALA A 228 7.62 -23.43 2.85
CA ALA A 228 6.56 -23.54 3.83
C ALA A 228 6.25 -22.20 4.52
N TYR A 229 7.27 -21.41 4.85
CA TYR A 229 7.10 -20.06 5.40
C TYR A 229 6.36 -19.15 4.41
N LEU A 230 6.77 -19.11 3.13
CA LEU A 230 6.10 -18.30 2.10
C LEU A 230 4.62 -18.66 1.94
N ALA A 231 4.29 -19.95 1.99
CA ALA A 231 2.92 -20.44 1.86
C ALA A 231 2.01 -20.13 3.08
N ASN A 232 2.60 -19.87 4.26
CA ASN A 232 1.85 -19.71 5.51
C ASN A 232 1.91 -18.29 6.11
N ALA A 233 2.96 -17.52 5.84
CA ALA A 233 3.21 -16.21 6.48
C ALA A 233 2.22 -15.09 6.11
N SER A 234 1.36 -15.32 5.11
CA SER A 234 0.28 -14.39 4.71
C SER A 234 -1.08 -14.75 5.33
N GLY A 235 -1.12 -15.73 6.24
CA GLY A 235 -2.34 -16.20 6.88
C GLY A 235 -3.11 -17.25 6.07
N ARG A 236 -4.22 -17.71 6.65
CA ARG A 236 -5.10 -18.77 6.15
C ARG A 236 -6.53 -18.28 6.06
N THR A 237 -7.34 -18.98 5.28
CA THR A 237 -8.79 -18.82 5.31
C THR A 237 -9.34 -19.62 6.47
N PHE A 238 -10.21 -19.01 7.26
CA PHE A 238 -10.96 -19.69 8.32
C PHE A 238 -12.42 -19.72 7.91
N ASP A 239 -13.00 -20.91 7.82
CA ASP A 239 -14.42 -21.08 7.54
C ASP A 239 -14.97 -22.22 8.39
N GLN A 240 -16.01 -21.93 9.18
CA GLN A 240 -16.66 -22.90 10.08
C GLN A 240 -15.68 -23.72 10.97
N GLY A 241 -14.58 -23.10 11.40
CA GLY A 241 -13.55 -23.74 12.22
C GLY A 241 -12.53 -24.58 11.44
N LEU A 242 -12.66 -24.66 10.12
CA LEU A 242 -11.68 -25.27 9.23
C LEU A 242 -10.67 -24.23 8.73
N GLU A 243 -9.41 -24.63 8.70
CA GLU A 243 -8.32 -23.82 8.16
C GLU A 243 -8.00 -24.29 6.75
N SER A 244 -8.03 -23.36 5.80
CA SER A 244 -7.71 -23.63 4.40
C SER A 244 -6.55 -22.76 3.92
N PRO A 245 -5.67 -23.29 3.05
CA PRO A 245 -4.55 -22.53 2.54
C PRO A 245 -5.00 -21.34 1.70
N TYR A 246 -4.24 -20.26 1.79
CA TYR A 246 -4.43 -19.04 1.00
C TYR A 246 -3.36 -18.86 -0.07
N VAL A 247 -2.12 -19.23 0.26
CA VAL A 247 -0.94 -19.04 -0.59
C VAL A 247 -0.29 -20.39 -0.86
N ARG A 248 0.21 -20.58 -2.09
CA ARG A 248 1.13 -21.67 -2.45
C ARG A 248 2.27 -21.16 -3.29
N VAL A 249 3.40 -21.86 -3.24
CA VAL A 249 4.51 -21.70 -4.18
C VAL A 249 4.46 -22.87 -5.15
N VAL A 250 4.34 -22.59 -6.45
CA VAL A 250 4.06 -23.64 -7.45
C VAL A 250 5.20 -23.89 -8.42
N ASP A 251 6.12 -22.94 -8.57
CA ASP A 251 7.17 -23.02 -9.57
C ASP A 251 8.39 -22.20 -9.17
N GLU A 252 9.52 -22.52 -9.79
CA GLU A 252 10.80 -21.87 -9.62
C GLU A 252 11.34 -21.42 -10.98
N ILE A 253 11.94 -20.24 -11.01
CA ILE A 253 12.38 -19.60 -12.25
C ILE A 253 13.87 -19.28 -12.12
N ASP A 254 14.63 -19.59 -13.17
CA ASP A 254 16.06 -19.27 -13.27
C ASP A 254 16.33 -17.77 -13.09
N ALA A 255 17.50 -17.44 -12.55
CA ALA A 255 17.87 -16.08 -12.13
C ALA A 255 17.72 -15.02 -13.24
N ASP A 256 18.20 -15.33 -14.44
CA ASP A 256 18.15 -14.45 -15.61
C ASP A 256 16.70 -14.20 -16.06
N ARG A 257 15.90 -15.26 -16.17
CA ARG A 257 14.49 -15.18 -16.56
C ARG A 257 13.65 -14.48 -15.51
N ALA A 258 13.89 -14.74 -14.22
CA ALA A 258 13.16 -14.12 -13.14
C ALA A 258 13.40 -12.61 -13.11
N LEU A 259 14.67 -12.18 -13.18
CA LEU A 259 15.02 -10.76 -13.20
C LEU A 259 14.48 -10.07 -14.46
N LEU A 260 14.65 -10.70 -15.64
CA LEU A 260 14.13 -10.16 -16.90
C LEU A 260 12.60 -10.01 -16.85
N PHE A 261 11.89 -11.04 -16.41
CA PHE A 261 10.44 -11.02 -16.30
C PHE A 261 9.96 -9.92 -15.35
N ALA A 262 10.59 -9.78 -14.18
CA ALA A 262 10.23 -8.74 -13.21
C ALA A 262 10.34 -7.33 -13.84
N ILE A 263 11.41 -7.06 -14.59
CA ILE A 263 11.66 -5.75 -15.21
C ILE A 263 10.77 -5.50 -16.42
N GLU A 264 10.55 -6.51 -17.28
CA GLU A 264 9.81 -6.33 -18.54
C GLU A 264 8.29 -6.47 -18.40
N LYS A 265 7.82 -7.32 -17.47
CA LYS A 265 6.38 -7.57 -17.25
C LYS A 265 5.84 -6.81 -16.05
N GLY A 266 6.72 -6.38 -15.13
CA GLY A 266 6.37 -5.41 -14.12
C GLY A 266 6.19 -4.01 -14.71
N TYR A 267 5.61 -3.12 -13.91
CA TYR A 267 5.53 -1.70 -14.25
C TYR A 267 6.65 -0.95 -13.53
N LEU A 268 7.71 -0.63 -14.27
CA LEU A 268 8.82 0.17 -13.78
C LEU A 268 8.53 1.66 -13.97
N TYR A 269 8.32 2.37 -12.87
CA TYR A 269 8.17 3.82 -12.88
C TYR A 269 9.46 4.51 -13.31
N ARG A 270 9.45 5.15 -14.48
CA ARG A 270 10.47 6.13 -14.84
C ARG A 270 10.24 7.41 -14.02
N PHE A 271 11.32 8.13 -13.75
CA PHE A 271 11.25 9.35 -12.93
C PHE A 271 10.28 10.39 -13.51
N GLU A 272 10.26 10.58 -14.84
CA GLU A 272 9.32 11.48 -15.50
C GLU A 272 7.86 11.06 -15.32
N ASP A 273 7.58 9.75 -15.36
CA ASP A 273 6.23 9.21 -15.19
C ASP A 273 5.76 9.39 -13.74
N LEU A 274 6.67 9.26 -12.77
CA LEU A 274 6.40 9.58 -11.36
C LEU A 274 6.02 11.04 -11.17
N MET A 275 6.81 11.96 -11.74
CA MET A 275 6.52 13.39 -11.62
C MET A 275 5.20 13.76 -12.29
N LYS A 276 4.89 13.17 -13.46
CA LYS A 276 3.59 13.35 -14.13
C LYS A 276 2.44 12.81 -13.28
N LEU A 277 2.57 11.59 -12.75
CA LEU A 277 1.56 11.01 -11.86
C LEU A 277 1.29 11.93 -10.67
N ARG A 278 2.33 12.30 -9.92
CA ARG A 278 2.24 13.19 -8.76
C ARG A 278 1.56 14.50 -9.09
N ASN A 279 2.04 15.21 -10.11
CA ASN A 279 1.53 16.53 -10.46
C ASN A 279 0.07 16.46 -10.93
N SER A 280 -0.28 15.45 -11.75
CA SER A 280 -1.66 15.25 -12.21
C SER A 280 -2.62 14.93 -11.07
N CYS A 281 -2.17 14.16 -10.07
CA CYS A 281 -2.96 13.88 -8.88
C CYS A 281 -3.16 15.14 -8.04
N HIS A 282 -2.10 15.94 -7.81
CA HIS A 282 -2.21 17.21 -7.10
C HIS A 282 -3.17 18.20 -7.79
N GLU A 283 -3.09 18.33 -9.12
CA GLU A 283 -4.02 19.18 -9.88
C GLU A 283 -5.48 18.71 -9.73
N MET A 284 -5.70 17.39 -9.75
CA MET A 284 -7.02 16.81 -9.53
C MET A 284 -7.52 17.07 -8.10
N TYR A 285 -6.67 16.88 -7.08
CA TYR A 285 -7.03 17.17 -5.69
C TYR A 285 -7.34 18.65 -5.48
N ASP A 286 -6.56 19.56 -6.06
CA ASP A 286 -6.83 21.00 -6.01
C ASP A 286 -8.17 21.34 -6.69
N TYR A 287 -8.47 20.71 -7.82
CA TYR A 287 -9.76 20.87 -8.50
C TYR A 287 -10.94 20.40 -7.63
N ILE A 288 -10.85 19.20 -7.05
CA ILE A 288 -11.88 18.64 -6.17
C ILE A 288 -12.08 19.56 -4.96
N TRP A 289 -11.00 19.94 -4.28
CA TRP A 289 -11.07 20.76 -3.08
C TRP A 289 -11.64 22.15 -3.35
N LYS A 290 -11.26 22.78 -4.47
CA LYS A 290 -11.83 24.05 -4.91
C LYS A 290 -13.35 23.93 -5.11
N LYS A 291 -13.81 22.89 -5.80
CA LYS A 291 -15.24 22.68 -6.05
C LYS A 291 -16.02 22.44 -4.76
N VAL A 292 -15.47 21.64 -3.86
CA VAL A 292 -16.03 21.38 -2.52
C VAL A 292 -16.16 22.68 -1.72
N ASN A 293 -15.13 23.54 -1.73
CA ASN A 293 -15.17 24.82 -1.04
C ASN A 293 -16.20 25.79 -1.65
N GLU A 294 -16.32 25.84 -2.98
CA GLU A 294 -17.37 26.61 -3.66
C GLU A 294 -18.77 26.17 -3.16
N ILE A 295 -19.00 24.84 -3.08
CA ILE A 295 -20.27 24.28 -2.58
C ILE A 295 -20.49 24.61 -1.10
N LYS A 296 -19.46 24.51 -0.25
CA LYS A 296 -19.54 24.90 1.18
C LYS A 296 -19.91 26.37 1.35
N ILE A 297 -19.31 27.27 0.56
CA ILE A 297 -19.63 28.71 0.57
C ILE A 297 -21.08 28.94 0.15
N ILE A 298 -21.54 28.27 -0.90
CA ILE A 298 -22.94 28.37 -1.35
C ILE A 298 -23.89 27.87 -0.26
N LYS A 299 -23.60 26.71 0.36
CA LYS A 299 -24.37 26.17 1.48
C LYS A 299 -24.44 27.16 2.66
N ALA A 300 -23.32 27.76 3.05
CA ALA A 300 -23.29 28.74 4.13
C ALA A 300 -24.16 29.97 3.82
N LYS A 301 -24.06 30.52 2.60
CA LYS A 301 -24.91 31.63 2.13
C LYS A 301 -26.40 31.27 2.12
N LEU A 302 -26.74 30.05 1.68
CA LEU A 302 -28.12 29.56 1.67
C LEU A 302 -28.67 29.27 3.08
N SER A 303 -27.79 29.11 4.07
CA SER A 303 -28.18 28.95 5.48
C SER A 303 -28.35 30.30 6.19
N ASP A 304 -27.79 31.39 5.64
CA ASP A 304 -27.90 32.75 6.18
C ASP A 304 -29.15 33.47 5.64
N LYS A 305 -30.20 33.52 6.47
CA LYS A 305 -31.46 34.22 6.16
C LYS A 305 -31.25 35.71 5.86
N ASN A 306 -30.29 36.37 6.51
CA ASN A 306 -30.05 37.81 6.32
C ASN A 306 -29.42 38.07 4.95
N TRP A 307 -28.47 37.22 4.54
CA TRP A 307 -27.88 37.28 3.20
C TRP A 307 -28.95 37.10 2.11
N ILE A 308 -29.80 36.08 2.25
CA ILE A 308 -30.91 35.83 1.31
C ILE A 308 -31.82 37.06 1.22
N ASN A 309 -32.25 37.60 2.37
CA ASN A 309 -33.10 38.79 2.42
C ASN A 309 -32.45 40.00 1.74
N SER A 310 -31.16 40.25 1.97
CA SER A 310 -30.42 41.36 1.34
C SER A 310 -30.35 41.23 -0.18
N VAL A 311 -30.11 40.02 -0.70
CA VAL A 311 -30.07 39.78 -2.15
C VAL A 311 -31.45 40.00 -2.77
N ILE A 312 -32.52 39.53 -2.12
CA ILE A 312 -33.89 39.73 -2.61
C ILE A 312 -34.25 41.22 -2.58
N GLU A 313 -33.93 41.93 -1.50
CA GLU A 313 -34.20 43.37 -1.38
C GLU A 313 -33.49 44.19 -2.46
N LYS A 314 -32.22 43.88 -2.79
CA LYS A 314 -31.50 44.51 -3.90
C LYS A 314 -32.17 44.27 -5.25
N ASN A 315 -32.63 43.05 -5.51
CA ASN A 315 -33.32 42.74 -6.77
C ASN A 315 -34.72 43.39 -6.84
N LEU A 316 -35.44 43.45 -5.73
CA LEU A 316 -36.73 44.13 -5.65
C LEU A 316 -36.58 45.65 -5.84
N GLN A 317 -35.54 46.27 -5.28
CA GLN A 317 -35.24 47.69 -5.52
C GLN A 317 -35.00 47.96 -7.02
N LYS A 318 -34.27 47.07 -7.70
CA LYS A 318 -34.04 47.15 -9.15
C LYS A 318 -35.35 47.06 -9.95
N GLN A 319 -36.30 46.20 -9.55
CA GLN A 319 -37.59 46.09 -10.22
C GLN A 319 -38.57 47.22 -9.86
N LYS A 320 -38.50 47.79 -8.66
CA LYS A 320 -39.30 48.96 -8.25
C LYS A 320 -38.95 50.21 -9.05
N THR A 321 -37.70 50.36 -9.48
CA THR A 321 -37.30 51.39 -10.45
C THR A 321 -38.01 51.23 -11.81
N ASP A 322 -38.48 50.02 -12.13
CA ASP A 322 -39.10 49.72 -13.42
C ASP A 322 -40.65 49.72 -13.37
N LYS A 323 -41.30 49.48 -12.22
CA LYS A 323 -42.78 49.50 -12.04
C LYS A 323 -43.24 49.89 -10.62
N LYS A 324 -44.35 50.63 -10.52
CA LYS A 324 -45.12 50.82 -9.26
C LYS A 324 -45.81 49.48 -8.89
N LEU A 325 -45.40 48.86 -7.79
CA LEU A 325 -45.96 47.59 -7.29
C LEU A 325 -46.61 47.77 -5.91
N GLU A 326 -47.75 47.11 -5.68
CA GLU A 326 -48.46 47.10 -4.39
C GLU A 326 -47.80 46.15 -3.36
N THR A 327 -48.15 46.31 -2.09
CA THR A 327 -47.51 45.66 -0.93
C THR A 327 -47.72 44.15 -0.85
N ALA A 328 -48.92 43.66 -1.21
CA ALA A 328 -49.22 42.22 -1.19
C ALA A 328 -48.48 41.47 -2.31
N ASP A 329 -48.42 42.06 -3.50
CA ASP A 329 -47.65 41.55 -4.64
C ASP A 329 -46.15 41.50 -4.33
N LEU A 330 -45.63 42.48 -3.59
CA LEU A 330 -44.24 42.49 -3.14
C LEU A 330 -43.90 41.30 -2.22
N ILE A 331 -44.82 40.89 -1.33
CA ILE A 331 -44.60 39.75 -0.43
C ILE A 331 -44.59 38.43 -1.22
N LYS A 332 -45.54 38.25 -2.15
CA LYS A 332 -45.61 37.07 -3.01
C LYS A 332 -44.38 36.96 -3.93
N LEU A 333 -44.01 38.07 -4.58
CA LEU A 333 -42.82 38.16 -5.42
C LEU A 333 -41.53 37.89 -4.63
N ARG A 334 -41.44 38.38 -3.38
CA ARG A 334 -40.31 38.08 -2.48
C ARG A 334 -40.16 36.58 -2.23
N ARG A 335 -41.27 35.84 -2.05
CA ARG A 335 -41.26 34.38 -1.88
C ARG A 335 -40.82 33.66 -3.16
N GLU A 336 -41.42 34.00 -4.30
CA GLU A 336 -41.09 33.37 -5.59
C GLU A 336 -39.62 33.61 -5.98
N MET A 337 -39.09 34.81 -5.78
CA MET A 337 -37.67 35.12 -6.04
C MET A 337 -36.72 34.39 -5.07
N MET A 338 -37.12 34.23 -3.81
CA MET A 338 -36.38 33.43 -2.83
C MET A 338 -36.29 31.98 -3.29
N GLU A 339 -37.43 31.39 -3.64
CA GLU A 339 -37.51 30.01 -4.12
C GLU A 339 -36.69 29.80 -5.40
N GLN A 340 -36.82 30.70 -6.39
CA GLN A 340 -36.03 30.64 -7.62
C GLN A 340 -34.53 30.76 -7.35
N LYS A 341 -34.09 31.64 -6.44
CA LYS A 341 -32.67 31.82 -6.15
C LYS A 341 -32.09 30.63 -5.39
N ILE A 342 -32.86 30.05 -4.47
CA ILE A 342 -32.52 28.79 -3.80
C ILE A 342 -32.38 27.69 -4.83
N ILE A 343 -33.35 27.55 -5.75
CA ILE A 343 -33.31 26.55 -6.83
C ILE A 343 -32.06 26.74 -7.69
N GLU A 344 -31.78 27.95 -8.17
CA GLU A 344 -30.61 28.25 -9.02
C GLU A 344 -29.28 27.90 -8.32
N LEU A 345 -29.09 28.34 -7.08
CA LEU A 345 -27.88 28.07 -6.31
C LEU A 345 -27.77 26.59 -5.88
N SER A 346 -28.90 25.88 -5.76
CA SER A 346 -28.92 24.45 -5.44
C SER A 346 -28.59 23.54 -6.63
N LYS A 347 -28.48 24.07 -7.85
CA LYS A 347 -28.08 23.30 -9.04
C LYS A 347 -26.61 22.83 -8.95
N ASP A 348 -25.74 23.66 -8.38
CA ASP A 348 -24.33 23.33 -8.12
C ASP A 348 -24.18 22.74 -6.71
N ASN A 349 -24.80 21.57 -6.49
CA ASN A 349 -24.73 20.88 -5.21
C ASN A 349 -23.72 19.70 -5.23
N PHE A 350 -23.41 19.20 -4.03
CA PHE A 350 -22.45 18.11 -3.86
C PHE A 350 -22.82 16.83 -4.60
N SER A 351 -24.12 16.47 -4.68
CA SER A 351 -24.54 15.28 -5.43
C SER A 351 -24.25 15.38 -6.92
N ALA A 352 -24.58 16.52 -7.56
CA ALA A 352 -24.28 16.75 -8.96
C ALA A 352 -22.77 16.73 -9.23
N PHE A 353 -21.98 17.35 -8.34
CA PHE A 353 -20.53 17.32 -8.40
C PHE A 353 -19.99 15.88 -8.30
N LEU A 354 -20.39 15.12 -7.28
CA LEU A 354 -19.89 13.77 -7.04
C LEU A 354 -20.22 12.82 -8.19
N VAL A 355 -21.42 12.91 -8.77
CA VAL A 355 -21.82 12.11 -9.95
C VAL A 355 -20.89 12.39 -11.13
N GLN A 356 -20.65 13.67 -11.44
CA GLN A 356 -19.78 14.06 -12.55
C GLN A 356 -18.32 13.68 -12.29
N PHE A 357 -17.86 13.88 -11.05
CA PHE A 357 -16.54 13.47 -10.61
C PHE A 357 -16.35 11.97 -10.76
N TYR A 358 -17.26 11.16 -10.23
CA TYR A 358 -17.20 9.70 -10.28
C TYR A 358 -17.19 9.21 -11.74
N LYS A 359 -18.06 9.75 -12.59
CA LYS A 359 -18.10 9.41 -14.03
C LYS A 359 -16.76 9.66 -14.72
N LYS A 360 -16.14 10.82 -14.46
CA LYS A 360 -14.99 11.30 -15.23
C LYS A 360 -13.64 10.87 -14.65
N PHE A 361 -13.57 10.70 -13.34
CA PHE A 361 -12.29 10.62 -12.61
C PHE A 361 -12.15 9.40 -11.71
N LYS A 362 -13.14 8.49 -11.56
CA LYS A 362 -13.04 7.36 -10.61
C LYS A 362 -11.73 6.56 -10.73
N GLU A 363 -11.32 6.21 -11.95
CA GLU A 363 -10.16 5.34 -12.19
C GLU A 363 -8.85 6.09 -11.88
N LYS A 364 -8.77 7.36 -12.31
CA LYS A 364 -7.62 8.22 -12.01
C LYS A 364 -7.52 8.50 -10.52
N TYR A 365 -8.64 8.75 -9.86
CA TYR A 365 -8.70 8.96 -8.42
C TYR A 365 -8.25 7.74 -7.64
N ALA A 366 -8.69 6.53 -8.01
CA ALA A 366 -8.23 5.29 -7.37
C ALA A 366 -6.71 5.07 -7.49
N ILE A 367 -6.11 5.45 -8.62
CA ILE A 367 -4.64 5.42 -8.77
C ILE A 367 -4.01 6.47 -7.85
N CYS A 368 -4.54 7.69 -7.82
CA CYS A 368 -4.00 8.77 -7.00
C CYS A 368 -4.11 8.46 -5.50
N SER A 369 -5.26 8.01 -5.00
CA SER A 369 -5.48 7.70 -3.58
C SER A 369 -4.59 6.56 -3.08
N LYS A 370 -4.13 5.68 -3.96
CA LYS A 370 -3.18 4.61 -3.62
C LYS A 370 -1.72 5.06 -3.56
N ASN A 371 -1.35 6.12 -4.27
CA ASN A 371 0.06 6.43 -4.54
C ASN A 371 0.50 7.86 -4.18
N VAL A 372 -0.42 8.82 -4.10
CA VAL A 372 -0.10 10.26 -3.98
C VAL A 372 -0.95 10.90 -2.89
N MET A 373 -0.27 11.49 -1.90
CA MET A 373 -0.90 12.19 -0.79
C MET A 373 -1.79 13.35 -1.25
N ALA A 374 -3.04 13.37 -0.79
CA ALA A 374 -4.02 14.40 -1.14
C ALA A 374 -3.95 15.66 -0.26
N ALA A 375 -3.52 15.49 0.99
CA ALA A 375 -3.24 16.57 1.93
C ALA A 375 -2.39 16.12 3.12
N ASN A 376 -1.50 16.99 3.57
CA ASN A 376 -0.83 16.89 4.86
C ASN A 376 -1.77 17.38 5.97
N LEU A 377 -2.07 16.50 6.93
CA LEU A 377 -2.94 16.76 8.08
C LEU A 377 -2.53 18.01 8.88
N ASN A 378 -1.23 18.27 9.03
CA ASN A 378 -0.70 19.39 9.81
C ASN A 378 -0.82 20.74 9.08
N GLU A 379 -1.02 20.72 7.76
CA GLU A 379 -1.10 21.93 6.92
C GLU A 379 -2.55 22.32 6.62
N ASP A 380 -3.41 21.34 6.30
CA ASP A 380 -4.84 21.56 6.05
C ASP A 380 -5.66 20.34 6.53
N MET A 381 -6.04 20.39 7.81
CA MET A 381 -6.79 19.32 8.48
C MET A 381 -8.16 19.07 7.83
N GLN A 382 -8.88 20.12 7.42
CA GLN A 382 -10.21 19.97 6.82
C GLN A 382 -10.12 19.28 5.45
N ARG A 383 -9.14 19.67 4.63
CA ARG A 383 -8.88 19.03 3.35
C ARG A 383 -8.49 17.57 3.53
N HIS A 384 -7.61 17.28 4.47
CA HIS A 384 -7.18 15.93 4.78
C HIS A 384 -8.35 15.02 5.15
N TRP A 385 -9.20 15.42 6.11
CA TRP A 385 -10.34 14.60 6.51
C TRP A 385 -11.38 14.46 5.42
N PHE A 386 -11.62 15.49 4.61
CA PHE A 386 -12.48 15.37 3.44
C PHE A 386 -11.98 14.28 2.49
N PHE A 387 -10.68 14.25 2.16
CA PHE A 387 -10.12 13.23 1.29
C PHE A 387 -10.10 11.85 1.97
N ALA A 388 -9.85 11.74 3.27
CA ALA A 388 -9.94 10.47 3.98
C ALA A 388 -11.35 9.86 3.89
N TYR A 389 -12.41 10.66 4.04
CA TYR A 389 -13.79 10.19 3.83
C TYR A 389 -14.07 9.84 2.36
N LEU A 390 -13.58 10.66 1.42
CA LEU A 390 -13.72 10.39 -0.01
C LEU A 390 -13.04 9.06 -0.39
N GLU A 391 -11.81 8.82 0.05
CA GLU A 391 -11.09 7.56 -0.12
C GLU A 391 -11.85 6.39 0.47
N GLY A 392 -12.37 6.52 1.70
CA GLY A 392 -13.21 5.51 2.35
C GLY A 392 -14.43 5.11 1.50
N PHE A 393 -15.06 6.09 0.83
CA PHE A 393 -16.17 5.82 -0.10
C PHE A 393 -15.74 4.95 -1.28
N PHE A 394 -14.58 5.25 -1.91
CA PHE A 394 -14.05 4.43 -3.00
C PHE A 394 -13.60 3.05 -2.51
N TYR A 395 -13.01 2.95 -1.32
CA TYR A 395 -12.61 1.67 -0.74
C TYR A 395 -13.78 0.77 -0.39
N ALA A 396 -14.93 1.32 0.04
CA ALA A 396 -16.14 0.54 0.20
C ALA A 396 -16.57 -0.08 -1.14
N ASN A 397 -16.53 0.70 -2.22
CA ASN A 397 -16.83 0.21 -3.56
C ASN A 397 -15.78 -0.80 -4.09
N ASP A 398 -14.50 -0.63 -3.77
CA ASP A 398 -13.44 -1.61 -4.10
C ASP A 398 -13.66 -2.96 -3.39
N LEU A 399 -14.29 -2.95 -2.21
CA LEU A 399 -14.75 -4.15 -1.50
C LEU A 399 -16.09 -4.68 -2.03
N ASN A 400 -16.62 -4.12 -3.12
CA ASN A 400 -17.90 -4.43 -3.75
C ASN A 400 -19.11 -4.11 -2.85
N TYR A 401 -19.02 -3.07 -2.03
CA TYR A 401 -20.17 -2.50 -1.35
C TYR A 401 -20.73 -1.34 -2.15
N ILE A 402 -22.06 -1.25 -2.21
CA ILE A 402 -22.77 -0.16 -2.86
C ILE A 402 -23.63 0.56 -1.85
N TYR A 403 -23.70 1.87 -1.98
CA TYR A 403 -24.60 2.69 -1.18
C TYR A 403 -25.95 2.86 -1.88
N ASN A 404 -27.03 2.38 -1.25
CA ASN A 404 -28.39 2.57 -1.74
C ASN A 404 -28.90 3.93 -1.25
N CYS A 405 -29.11 4.88 -2.16
CA CYS A 405 -29.53 6.23 -1.77
C CYS A 405 -30.99 6.32 -1.30
N SER A 406 -31.85 5.39 -1.73
CA SER A 406 -33.25 5.35 -1.32
C SER A 406 -33.41 4.81 0.10
N LYS A 407 -32.67 3.73 0.44
CA LYS A 407 -32.66 3.11 1.76
C LYS A 407 -31.66 3.74 2.73
N ARG A 408 -30.75 4.59 2.22
CA ARG A 408 -29.67 5.26 2.96
C ARG A 408 -28.76 4.27 3.69
N GLU A 409 -28.35 3.20 3.02
CA GLU A 409 -27.54 2.14 3.63
C GLU A 409 -26.49 1.56 2.69
N TRP A 410 -25.39 1.09 3.28
CA TRP A 410 -24.36 0.33 2.59
C TRP A 410 -24.67 -1.17 2.64
N PHE A 411 -24.68 -1.82 1.48
CA PHE A 411 -24.93 -3.25 1.36
C PHE A 411 -23.96 -3.89 0.36
N GLN A 412 -23.69 -5.18 0.54
CA GLN A 412 -22.78 -5.91 -0.31
C GLN A 412 -23.43 -6.15 -1.68
N ASN A 413 -22.72 -5.81 -2.75
CA ASN A 413 -23.17 -6.10 -4.11
C ASN A 413 -23.10 -7.61 -4.37
N TYR A 414 -23.95 -8.09 -5.27
CA TYR A 414 -24.03 -9.51 -5.65
C TYR A 414 -23.75 -9.67 -7.13
N ARG A 415 -23.31 -10.87 -7.52
CA ARG A 415 -23.11 -11.21 -8.92
C ARG A 415 -24.37 -11.84 -9.50
N THR A 416 -24.71 -11.44 -10.71
CA THR A 416 -25.74 -12.06 -11.54
C THR A 416 -25.31 -13.46 -11.96
N THR A 417 -26.25 -14.25 -12.53
CA THR A 417 -25.95 -15.57 -13.11
C THR A 417 -24.91 -15.52 -14.23
N GLN A 418 -24.69 -14.35 -14.85
CA GLN A 418 -23.67 -14.11 -15.86
C GLN A 418 -22.31 -13.68 -15.28
N GLY A 419 -22.16 -13.68 -13.95
CA GLY A 419 -20.93 -13.29 -13.26
C GLY A 419 -20.65 -11.78 -13.20
N LYS A 420 -21.51 -10.94 -13.81
CA LYS A 420 -21.45 -9.48 -13.72
C LYS A 420 -22.02 -9.00 -12.38
N TRP A 421 -21.49 -7.91 -11.85
CA TRP A 421 -22.10 -7.22 -10.72
C TRP A 421 -23.52 -6.77 -11.06
N ALA A 422 -24.46 -6.98 -10.13
CA ALA A 422 -25.86 -6.71 -10.37
C ALA A 422 -26.20 -5.22 -10.36
N LEU A 423 -25.43 -4.44 -9.58
CA LEU A 423 -25.63 -3.01 -9.43
C LEU A 423 -24.35 -2.27 -9.78
N ASP A 424 -24.50 -1.08 -10.34
CA ASP A 424 -23.42 -0.15 -10.64
C ASP A 424 -23.51 1.09 -9.74
N GLN A 425 -22.42 1.43 -9.07
CA GLN A 425 -22.39 2.55 -8.12
C GLN A 425 -22.63 3.90 -8.81
N TYR A 426 -22.23 4.08 -10.07
CA TYR A 426 -22.51 5.33 -10.80
C TYR A 426 -24.00 5.50 -11.06
N GLU A 427 -24.70 4.43 -11.45
CA GLU A 427 -26.15 4.45 -11.64
C GLU A 427 -26.88 4.83 -10.34
N GLU A 428 -26.52 4.21 -9.20
CA GLU A 428 -27.06 4.57 -7.89
C GLU A 428 -26.82 6.05 -7.56
N LEU A 429 -25.58 6.54 -7.79
CA LEU A 429 -25.19 7.93 -7.55
C LEU A 429 -26.06 8.94 -8.31
N THR A 430 -26.52 8.63 -9.52
CA THR A 430 -27.35 9.55 -10.32
C THR A 430 -28.69 9.89 -9.66
N SER A 431 -29.18 9.02 -8.77
CA SER A 431 -30.44 9.19 -8.05
C SER A 431 -30.27 9.81 -6.65
N CYS A 432 -29.04 10.00 -6.20
CA CYS A 432 -28.75 10.44 -4.84
C CYS A 432 -28.95 11.94 -4.64
N SER A 433 -29.63 12.33 -3.55
CA SER A 433 -29.59 13.70 -3.05
C SER A 433 -28.32 13.94 -2.22
N SER A 434 -27.94 15.21 -2.02
CA SER A 434 -26.82 15.56 -1.12
C SER A 434 -27.02 15.03 0.30
N GLU A 435 -28.25 14.99 0.80
CA GLU A 435 -28.57 14.43 2.12
C GLU A 435 -28.34 12.91 2.17
N ALA A 436 -28.74 12.19 1.11
CA ALA A 436 -28.48 10.76 1.02
C ALA A 436 -26.98 10.47 0.97
N LEU A 437 -26.20 11.29 0.25
CA LEU A 437 -24.75 11.16 0.18
C LEU A 437 -24.07 11.49 1.49
N ASP A 438 -24.50 12.53 2.21
CA ASP A 438 -23.94 12.82 3.53
C ASP A 438 -24.12 11.64 4.49
N ALA A 439 -25.31 11.04 4.49
CA ALA A 439 -25.55 9.82 5.26
C ALA A 439 -24.67 8.64 4.80
N ALA A 440 -24.24 8.61 3.53
CA ALA A 440 -23.31 7.60 3.03
C ALA A 440 -21.94 7.74 3.71
N PHE A 441 -21.39 8.96 3.72
CA PHE A 441 -20.09 9.27 4.31
C PHE A 441 -20.10 9.10 5.83
N GLU A 442 -21.15 9.58 6.52
CA GLU A 442 -21.31 9.41 7.97
C GLU A 442 -21.34 7.93 8.40
N LYS A 443 -21.90 7.05 7.56
CA LYS A 443 -22.02 5.61 7.84
C LYS A 443 -20.80 4.78 7.44
N LEU A 444 -19.79 5.36 6.78
CA LEU A 444 -18.59 4.63 6.36
C LEU A 444 -17.82 3.98 7.52
N PRO A 445 -17.52 4.69 8.63
CA PRO A 445 -16.84 4.06 9.76
C PRO A 445 -17.62 2.87 10.33
N VAL A 446 -18.96 3.00 10.41
CA VAL A 446 -19.85 1.93 10.90
C VAL A 446 -19.82 0.71 9.96
N LEU A 447 -19.84 0.95 8.64
CA LEU A 447 -19.74 -0.11 7.63
C LEU A 447 -18.46 -0.92 7.84
N PHE A 448 -17.31 -0.25 7.86
CA PHE A 448 -16.03 -0.93 8.04
C PHE A 448 -15.95 -1.60 9.42
N ASN A 449 -16.57 -1.04 10.46
CA ASN A 449 -16.60 -1.65 11.81
C ASN A 449 -17.37 -2.97 11.82
N ARG A 450 -18.48 -3.02 11.08
CA ARG A 450 -19.19 -4.27 10.85
C ARG A 450 -18.32 -5.30 10.13
N MET A 451 -17.54 -4.89 9.13
CA MET A 451 -16.66 -5.81 8.39
C MET A 451 -15.51 -6.32 9.27
N MET A 452 -14.90 -5.46 10.08
CA MET A 452 -13.84 -5.86 11.02
C MET A 452 -14.35 -6.90 12.03
N ASN A 453 -15.56 -6.71 12.55
CA ASN A 453 -16.21 -7.66 13.45
C ASN A 453 -16.63 -8.96 12.73
N ASN A 454 -16.71 -8.96 11.41
CA ASN A 454 -16.91 -10.18 10.61
C ASN A 454 -15.56 -10.76 10.17
N SER A 455 -15.10 -11.77 10.90
CA SER A 455 -13.78 -12.41 10.71
C SER A 455 -13.40 -12.80 9.28
N ASN A 456 -14.39 -13.00 8.42
CA ASN A 456 -14.22 -13.57 7.08
C ASN A 456 -14.21 -12.50 5.98
N GLU A 457 -14.37 -11.22 6.32
CA GLU A 457 -14.40 -10.11 5.36
C GLU A 457 -13.09 -9.32 5.34
N GLN A 458 -12.71 -8.86 4.14
CA GLN A 458 -11.65 -7.87 4.00
C GLN A 458 -12.23 -6.50 4.35
N PHE A 459 -11.44 -5.64 4.96
CA PHE A 459 -11.85 -4.30 5.33
C PHE A 459 -10.70 -3.30 5.19
N TYR A 460 -11.02 -2.01 5.31
CA TYR A 460 -10.03 -0.95 5.43
C TYR A 460 -10.10 -0.35 6.83
N ARG A 461 -8.93 -0.04 7.39
CA ARG A 461 -8.81 0.73 8.64
C ARG A 461 -7.93 1.94 8.42
N TYR A 462 -8.25 3.04 9.10
CA TYR A 462 -7.49 4.26 9.05
C TYR A 462 -6.41 4.24 10.13
N VAL A 463 -5.14 4.28 9.73
CA VAL A 463 -4.02 4.25 10.67
C VAL A 463 -3.48 5.66 10.85
N THR A 464 -3.71 6.25 12.03
CA THR A 464 -3.10 7.53 12.42
C THR A 464 -1.65 7.34 12.86
N TYR A 465 -1.41 6.36 13.75
CA TYR A 465 -0.10 6.02 14.28
C TYR A 465 0.02 4.53 14.56
N ASP A 466 1.17 3.95 14.22
CA ASP A 466 1.47 2.54 14.46
C ASP A 466 2.07 2.33 15.87
N PHE A 467 1.21 2.42 16.91
CA PHE A 467 1.61 2.55 18.33
C PHE A 467 2.16 1.27 18.97
N TYR A 468 1.44 0.15 18.84
CA TYR A 468 1.67 -1.02 19.69
C TYR A 468 2.51 -2.07 18.98
N ALA A 469 3.78 -2.14 19.39
CA ALA A 469 4.75 -3.01 18.76
C ALA A 469 4.80 -2.82 17.22
N GLY A 470 4.50 -1.61 16.74
CA GLY A 470 4.49 -1.25 15.32
C GLY A 470 5.85 -0.79 14.79
N SER A 471 5.83 -0.08 13.66
CA SER A 471 6.94 0.73 13.15
C SER A 471 7.13 2.04 13.93
N HIS A 472 6.16 2.43 14.78
CA HIS A 472 6.12 3.71 15.49
C HIS A 472 6.05 4.95 14.58
N GLU A 473 5.53 4.77 13.36
CA GLU A 473 5.34 5.83 12.37
C GLU A 473 3.92 6.41 12.39
N LYS A 474 3.81 7.71 12.09
CA LYS A 474 2.54 8.37 11.77
C LYS A 474 2.22 8.12 10.30
N LEU A 475 1.10 7.45 10.01
CA LEU A 475 0.69 7.10 8.65
C LEU A 475 -0.30 8.11 8.08
N TYR A 476 -1.41 8.34 8.80
CA TYR A 476 -2.58 9.09 8.34
C TYR A 476 -3.06 8.61 6.96
N ALA A 477 -3.31 7.30 6.87
CA ALA A 477 -3.72 6.65 5.63
C ALA A 477 -4.63 5.44 5.91
N TRP A 478 -5.47 5.11 4.94
CA TRP A 478 -6.22 3.86 4.94
C TRP A 478 -5.33 2.68 4.56
N VAL A 479 -5.39 1.62 5.35
CA VAL A 479 -4.67 0.37 5.09
C VAL A 479 -5.68 -0.75 4.88
N LYS A 480 -5.49 -1.52 3.80
CA LYS A 480 -6.29 -2.71 3.52
C LYS A 480 -5.90 -3.85 4.46
N VAL A 481 -6.86 -4.37 5.21
CA VAL A 481 -6.70 -5.53 6.09
C VAL A 481 -7.30 -6.76 5.40
N SER A 482 -6.49 -7.83 5.35
CA SER A 482 -6.88 -9.11 4.77
C SER A 482 -7.80 -9.86 5.73
N SER A 483 -8.77 -10.63 5.21
CA SER A 483 -9.56 -11.59 6.01
C SER A 483 -8.78 -12.83 6.42
N LYS A 484 -7.52 -12.95 5.99
CA LYS A 484 -6.66 -14.11 6.28
C LYS A 484 -5.97 -13.92 7.63
N ARG A 485 -5.95 -14.97 8.45
CA ARG A 485 -5.41 -14.94 9.82
C ARG A 485 -4.23 -15.89 9.98
N ILE A 486 -3.29 -15.57 10.87
CA ILE A 486 -2.18 -16.48 11.20
C ILE A 486 -2.71 -17.53 12.19
N SER A 487 -2.56 -18.82 11.91
CA SER A 487 -2.93 -19.90 12.84
C SER A 487 -1.74 -20.27 13.75
N CYS A 488 -1.85 -19.93 15.03
CA CYS A 488 -0.80 -20.22 16.00
C CYS A 488 -0.96 -21.61 16.64
N ILE A 489 0.13 -22.37 16.74
CA ILE A 489 0.22 -23.57 17.57
C ILE A 489 -0.01 -23.15 19.02
N LYS A 490 -1.02 -23.76 19.66
CA LYS A 490 -1.27 -23.59 21.09
C LYS A 490 -0.12 -24.24 21.88
N GLU A 491 0.72 -23.45 22.53
CA GLU A 491 1.69 -23.99 23.48
C GLU A 491 0.95 -24.55 24.73
N PRO A 492 1.46 -25.64 25.37
CA PRO A 492 0.91 -26.14 26.64
C PRO A 492 1.03 -25.10 27.77
N ASP A 493 0.10 -25.11 28.72
CA ASP A 493 -0.10 -24.09 29.79
C ASP A 493 1.20 -23.55 30.41
N SER A 494 1.65 -22.41 29.89
CA SER A 494 2.64 -21.56 30.53
C SER A 494 1.96 -20.27 31.00
N LEU A 495 2.62 -19.48 31.85
CA LEU A 495 2.17 -18.13 32.21
C LEU A 495 1.85 -17.27 30.97
N TRP A 496 2.51 -17.57 29.84
CA TRP A 496 2.21 -16.99 28.53
C TRP A 496 0.83 -17.37 28.00
N ARG A 497 0.21 -18.47 28.38
CA ARG A 497 -1.18 -18.82 28.02
C ARG A 497 -2.22 -18.02 28.81
N ARG A 498 -1.88 -17.45 29.97
CA ARG A 498 -2.73 -16.46 30.66
C ARG A 498 -2.59 -15.09 30.03
N ILE A 499 -1.35 -14.69 29.70
CA ILE A 499 -1.07 -13.43 28.98
C ILE A 499 -1.63 -13.47 27.55
N GLN A 500 -1.40 -14.57 26.82
CA GLN A 500 -2.01 -14.85 25.52
C GLN A 500 -3.49 -15.21 25.62
N GLY A 501 -3.97 -15.85 26.67
CA GLY A 501 -5.41 -16.12 26.82
C GLY A 501 -6.25 -14.85 26.99
N MET A 502 -5.63 -13.78 27.50
CA MET A 502 -6.12 -12.41 27.41
C MET A 502 -5.88 -11.84 26.00
N MET A 503 -4.67 -11.96 25.40
CA MET A 503 -4.37 -11.41 24.05
C MET A 503 -4.92 -12.17 22.81
N VAL A 504 -5.45 -13.40 22.93
CA VAL A 504 -5.70 -14.36 21.82
C VAL A 504 -7.16 -14.81 21.75
N LYS A 505 -8.08 -14.14 22.47
CA LYS A 505 -9.49 -14.57 22.48
C LYS A 505 -10.15 -14.63 21.10
N GLU A 506 -9.56 -14.05 20.04
CA GLU A 506 -10.11 -14.15 18.68
C GLU A 506 -9.13 -14.39 17.52
N GLY A 507 -7.94 -14.96 17.69
CA GLY A 507 -7.12 -15.43 16.54
C GLY A 507 -6.68 -14.36 15.51
N ASN A 508 -7.07 -13.11 15.75
CA ASN A 508 -6.45 -11.89 15.30
C ASN A 508 -5.73 -11.36 16.54
N PHE A 509 -4.44 -11.08 16.47
CA PHE A 509 -3.84 -10.13 17.39
C PHE A 509 -4.46 -8.77 17.04
N ILE A 510 -5.66 -8.54 17.57
CA ILE A 510 -6.29 -7.26 17.84
C ILE A 510 -6.20 -7.21 19.37
N SER A 511 -5.25 -6.48 19.93
CA SER A 511 -4.99 -6.51 21.37
C SER A 511 -6.24 -6.08 22.17
N GLU A 512 -6.46 -6.60 23.39
CA GLU A 512 -7.63 -6.24 24.23
C GLU A 512 -7.70 -4.73 24.60
N ASP A 513 -6.64 -3.95 24.34
CA ASP A 513 -6.62 -2.48 24.46
C ASP A 513 -6.90 -1.75 23.12
N GLU A 514 -7.18 -2.48 22.04
CA GLU A 514 -7.75 -1.96 20.79
C GLU A 514 -9.22 -1.60 21.01
N ASN A 515 -9.45 -0.47 21.69
CA ASN A 515 -10.42 0.48 21.18
C ASN A 515 -9.90 1.06 19.83
N GLU A 516 -9.50 0.20 18.87
CA GLU A 516 -9.14 0.60 17.51
C GLU A 516 -10.43 1.02 16.81
N PHE A 517 -10.76 2.29 16.96
CA PHE A 517 -11.69 2.89 16.04
C PHE A 517 -11.09 2.78 14.64
N ILE A 518 -11.80 2.10 13.74
CA ILE A 518 -11.45 2.00 12.31
C ILE A 518 -11.22 3.37 11.68
N PHE A 519 -11.85 4.39 12.25
CA PHE A 519 -11.68 5.77 11.88
C PHE A 519 -11.69 6.60 13.17
N PRO A 520 -10.88 7.66 13.29
CA PRO A 520 -10.81 8.46 14.52
C PRO A 520 -12.19 8.93 14.99
N SER A 521 -12.54 8.64 16.26
CA SER A 521 -13.88 8.89 16.81
C SER A 521 -14.23 10.38 16.95
N ASP A 522 -13.22 11.22 17.02
CA ASP A 522 -13.30 12.68 17.12
C ASP A 522 -13.44 13.37 15.76
N VAL A 523 -13.36 12.63 14.65
CA VAL A 523 -13.47 13.17 13.30
C VAL A 523 -14.84 12.83 12.71
N GLN A 524 -15.62 13.86 12.38
CA GLN A 524 -16.94 13.71 11.78
C GLN A 524 -16.99 14.27 10.35
N TRP A 525 -17.84 13.68 9.52
CA TRP A 525 -18.11 14.19 8.18
C TRP A 525 -18.81 15.55 8.25
N GLU A 526 -18.24 16.55 7.56
CA GLU A 526 -18.90 17.84 7.37
C GLU A 526 -19.85 17.76 6.18
N GLY A 527 -21.13 17.52 6.45
CA GLY A 527 -22.15 17.35 5.40
C GLY A 527 -22.33 18.55 4.47
N PHE A 528 -22.91 18.30 3.29
CA PHE A 528 -23.20 19.26 2.22
C PHE A 528 -24.70 19.56 2.03
N HIS A 529 -25.59 18.83 2.69
CA HIS A 529 -27.02 19.11 2.68
C HIS A 529 -27.33 20.40 3.46
N ILE A 530 -28.26 21.19 2.93
CA ILE A 530 -28.84 22.32 3.68
C ILE A 530 -29.97 21.72 4.49
N ASN A 531 -29.87 21.79 5.82
CA ASN A 531 -30.99 21.43 6.69
C ASN A 531 -32.12 22.43 6.46
N GLY A 532 -33.00 22.09 5.52
CA GLY A 532 -34.32 22.67 5.46
C GLY A 532 -35.06 22.22 6.71
N LYS A 533 -34.91 22.96 7.82
CA LYS A 533 -36.09 23.11 8.68
C LYS A 533 -37.17 23.57 7.71
N ARG A 534 -38.15 22.71 7.42
CA ARG A 534 -39.40 23.11 6.78
C ARG A 534 -39.90 24.28 7.60
N ASN A 535 -39.61 25.50 7.14
CA ASN A 535 -40.24 26.68 7.66
C ASN A 535 -41.66 26.55 7.12
N THR A 536 -42.53 25.89 7.89
CA THR A 536 -43.94 26.21 7.88
C THR A 536 -44.01 27.69 8.21
N PHE A 537 -44.12 28.51 7.16
CA PHE A 537 -44.41 29.93 7.26
C PHE A 537 -45.90 30.14 7.51
#